data_AF-A0A0R3THN3-F1
#
_entry.id   AF-A0A0R3THN3-F1
#
_cell.length_a   1.000
_cell.length_b   1.000
_cell.length_c   1.000
_cell.angle_alpha   90.00
_cell.angle_beta   90.00
_cell.angle_gamma   90.00
#
_symmetry.space_group_name_H-M   'P 1'
#
loop_
_entity.id
_entity.type
_entity.pdbx_description
1 polymer ?
#
loop_
_entity_poly.entity_id
_entity_poly.type
_entity_poly.pdbx_seq_one_letter_code
_entity_poly.pdbx_strand_id
1 'polypeptide(L)' 'MGVASPSNHSKLLEDNQLVVRLEPLTWHLARALVDFAQTFNWNFIIVLYNEHAPGSKPLLSEIKRLQVERSKRFHPNFYE' A
#
# COMPACT_ATOMS: atom_id res chain seq x y z
N MET A 1 -6.12 50.15 0.24
CA MET A 1 -5.37 49.59 1.39
C MET A 1 -5.43 48.08 1.27
N GLY A 2 -4.27 47.46 1.01
CA GLY A 2 -4.15 46.01 0.90
C GLY A 2 -4.02 45.35 2.26
N VAL A 3 -4.56 44.14 2.38
CA VAL A 3 -4.18 43.17 3.39
C VAL A 3 -3.86 41.87 2.66
N ALA A 4 -2.58 41.59 2.53
CA ALA A 4 -2.10 40.29 2.07
C ALA A 4 -2.37 39.27 3.17
N SER A 5 -3.22 38.27 2.90
CA SER A 5 -3.44 37.13 3.79
C SER A 5 -2.18 36.27 3.87
N PRO A 6 -1.63 35.99 5.07
CA PRO A 6 -0.49 35.11 5.22
C PRO A 6 -0.99 33.68 5.44
N SER A 7 -1.07 32.86 4.40
CA SER A 7 -1.42 31.43 4.61
C SER A 7 -0.92 30.44 3.56
N ASN A 8 -0.04 30.85 2.64
CA ASN A 8 0.53 29.92 1.65
C ASN A 8 1.85 29.27 2.12
N HIS A 9 2.46 29.73 3.21
CA HIS A 9 3.74 29.20 3.70
C HIS A 9 3.62 28.01 4.65
N SER A 10 2.50 27.84 5.36
CA SER A 10 2.32 26.70 6.29
C SER A 10 2.15 25.37 5.56
N LYS A 11 1.47 25.38 4.41
CA LYS A 11 1.25 24.18 3.59
C LYS A 11 2.54 23.60 3.00
N LEU A 12 3.53 24.45 2.73
CA LEU A 12 4.79 24.07 2.10
C LEU A 12 5.81 23.49 3.10
N LEU A 13 5.61 23.74 4.40
CA LEU A 13 6.47 23.22 5.46
C LEU A 13 6.06 21.80 5.92
N GLU A 14 4.80 21.40 5.74
CA GLU A 14 4.33 20.05 6.07
C GLU A 14 4.90 18.97 5.12
N ASP A 15 5.15 19.32 3.86
CA ASP A 15 5.68 18.38 2.85
C ASP A 15 7.18 18.09 2.98
N ASN A 16 7.90 18.79 3.86
CA ASN A 16 9.37 18.69 4.00
C ASN A 16 9.84 18.00 5.30
N GLN A 17 8.93 17.41 6.08
CA GLN A 17 9.30 16.71 7.30
C GLN A 17 9.62 15.23 6.99
N LEU A 18 10.86 14.81 7.24
CA LEU A 18 11.24 13.40 7.15
C LEU A 18 10.56 12.63 8.28
N VAL A 19 9.42 12.00 7.98
CA VAL A 19 8.70 11.14 8.93
C VAL A 19 9.20 9.71 8.79
N VAL A 20 9.92 9.24 9.80
CA VAL A 20 10.31 7.83 9.92
C VAL A 20 9.23 7.10 10.71
N ARG A 21 8.56 6.15 10.05
CA ARG A 21 7.56 5.29 10.71
C ARG A 21 8.15 3.91 10.94
N LEU A 22 8.23 3.52 12.22
CA LEU A 22 8.75 2.21 12.63
C LEU A 22 7.71 1.09 12.52
N GLU A 23 6.43 1.47 12.45
CA GLU A 23 5.34 0.52 12.26
C GLU A 23 5.26 0.04 10.82
N PRO A 24 4.91 -1.24 10.59
CA PRO A 24 4.71 -1.75 9.25
C PRO A 24 3.59 -0.97 8.55
N LEU A 25 3.95 -0.36 7.42
CA LEU A 25 2.98 0.25 6.51
C LEU A 25 2.05 -0.82 5.92
N THR A 26 0.91 -0.36 5.40
CA THR A 26 -0.13 -1.20 4.78
C THR A 26 0.41 -2.16 3.71
N TRP A 27 1.43 -1.76 2.94
CA TRP A 27 2.05 -2.62 1.93
C TRP A 27 2.82 -3.80 2.54
N HIS A 28 3.41 -3.64 3.72
CA HIS A 28 4.11 -4.73 4.41
C HIS A 28 3.12 -5.81 4.82
N LEU A 29 1.95 -5.41 5.33
CA LEU A 29 0.87 -6.34 5.68
C LEU A 29 0.34 -7.07 4.44
N ALA A 30 0.11 -6.34 3.34
CA ALA A 30 -0.31 -6.94 2.07
C ALA A 30 0.70 -8.01 1.60
N ARG A 31 2.00 -7.68 1.68
CA ARG A 31 3.09 -8.58 1.29
C ARG A 31 3.10 -9.85 2.15
N ALA A 32 3.07 -9.69 3.47
CA ALA A 32 3.07 -10.81 4.41
C ALA A 32 1.85 -11.74 4.21
N LEU A 33 0.66 -11.19 3.96
CA LEU A 33 -0.55 -11.98 3.71
C LEU A 33 -0.42 -12.85 2.45
N VAL A 34 0.07 -12.25 1.36
CA VAL A 34 0.26 -12.98 0.08
C VAL A 34 1.37 -14.02 0.21
N ASP A 35 2.47 -13.70 0.91
CA ASP A 35 3.56 -14.64 1.20
C ASP A 35 3.06 -15.84 2.01
N PHE A 36 2.26 -15.59 3.04
CA PHE A 36 1.65 -16.63 3.86
C PHE A 36 0.76 -17.56 3.02
N ALA A 37 -0.19 -17.00 2.28
CA ALA A 37 -1.09 -17.79 1.44
C ALA A 37 -0.33 -18.68 0.44
N GLN A 38 0.75 -18.17 -0.14
CA GLN A 38 1.58 -18.95 -1.05
C GLN A 38 2.34 -20.07 -0.35
N THR A 39 2.93 -19.79 0.81
CA THR A 39 3.67 -20.79 1.60
C THR A 39 2.83 -22.02 1.89
N PHE A 40 1.51 -21.83 2.05
CA PHE A 40 0.55 -22.88 2.35
C PHE A 40 -0.30 -23.32 1.15
N ASN A 41 0.03 -22.89 -0.07
CA ASN A 41 -0.71 -23.22 -1.31
C ASN A 41 -2.21 -22.89 -1.24
N TRP A 42 -2.57 -21.77 -0.61
CA TRP A 42 -3.94 -21.29 -0.59
C TRP A 42 -4.33 -20.75 -1.96
N ASN A 43 -5.34 -21.37 -2.57
CA ASN A 43 -5.83 -20.99 -3.90
C ASN A 43 -6.74 -19.75 -3.88
N PHE A 44 -7.32 -19.41 -2.72
CA PHE A 44 -8.20 -18.26 -2.57
C PHE A 44 -8.03 -17.60 -1.20
N ILE A 45 -8.29 -16.29 -1.13
CA ILE A 45 -8.34 -15.50 0.10
C ILE A 45 -9.56 -14.59 0.00
N ILE A 46 -10.37 -14.52 1.06
CA ILE A 46 -11.47 -13.58 1.18
C ILE A 46 -11.05 -12.49 2.18
N VAL A 47 -11.08 -11.23 1.74
CA VAL A 47 -10.72 -10.08 2.58
C VAL A 47 -11.99 -9.30 2.92
N LEU A 48 -12.33 -9.25 4.20
CA LEU A 48 -13.38 -8.39 4.74
C LEU A 48 -12.73 -7.12 5.28
N TYR A 49 -13.25 -5.96 4.90
CA TYR A 49 -12.66 -4.68 5.27
C TYR A 49 -13.73 -3.61 5.48
N ASN A 50 -13.41 -2.60 6.28
CA ASN A 50 -14.24 -1.42 6.45
C ASN A 50 -13.86 -0.38 5.39
N GLU A 51 -14.79 -0.04 4.49
CA GLU A 51 -14.56 0.94 3.41
C GLU A 51 -14.18 2.34 3.92
N HIS A 52 -14.58 2.67 5.15
CA HIS A 52 -14.32 3.96 5.79
C HIS A 52 -13.01 4.01 6.58
N ALA A 53 -12.36 2.86 6.83
CA ALA A 53 -11.11 2.85 7.57
C ALA A 53 -9.94 3.37 6.69
N PRO A 54 -9.15 4.35 7.19
CA PRO A 54 -7.96 4.83 6.48
C PRO A 54 -6.95 3.67 6.35
N GLY A 55 -6.60 3.33 5.12
CA GLY A 55 -5.70 2.21 4.80
C GLY A 55 -6.37 1.01 4.12
N SER A 56 -7.71 0.90 4.14
CA SER A 56 -8.42 -0.21 3.50
C SER A 56 -8.24 -0.24 1.97
N LYS A 57 -8.42 0.91 1.32
CA LYS A 57 -8.23 1.03 -0.15
C LYS A 57 -6.77 0.75 -0.55
N PRO A 58 -5.75 1.36 0.08
CA PRO A 58 -4.35 1.03 -0.15
C PRO A 58 -4.01 -0.45 0.07
N LEU A 59 -4.58 -1.10 1.10
CA LEU A 59 -4.36 -2.52 1.37
C LEU A 59 -4.85 -3.39 0.21
N LEU A 60 -6.07 -3.15 -0.25
CA LEU A 60 -6.66 -3.90 -1.35
C LEU A 60 -5.92 -3.68 -2.67
N SER A 61 -5.48 -2.45 -2.96
CA SER A 61 -4.69 -2.19 -4.16
C SER A 61 -3.36 -2.92 -4.12
N GLU A 62 -2.68 -2.96 -2.97
CA GLU A 62 -1.41 -3.70 -2.84
C GLU A 62 -1.60 -5.21 -2.94
N ILE A 63 -2.64 -5.78 -2.32
CA ILE A 63 -2.95 -7.21 -2.45
C ILE A 63 -3.20 -7.57 -3.92
N LYS A 64 -4.02 -6.79 -4.64
CA LYS A 64 -4.28 -7.00 -6.08
C LYS A 64 -3.02 -6.88 -6.93
N ARG A 65 -2.18 -5.86 -6.67
CA ARG A 65 -0.91 -5.67 -7.37
C ARG A 65 0.03 -6.85 -7.16
N LEU A 66 0.17 -7.33 -5.93
CA LEU A 66 1.02 -8.47 -5.57
C LEU A 66 0.52 -9.78 -6.17
N GLN A 67 -0.80 -9.98 -6.28
CA GLN A 67 -1.36 -11.12 -7.00
C GLN A 67 -0.91 -11.12 -8.46
N VAL A 68 -1.05 -9.99 -9.18
CA VAL A 68 -0.64 -9.87 -10.58
C VAL A 68 0.87 -10.05 -10.77
N GLU A 69 1.70 -9.43 -9.92
CA GLU A 69 3.15 -9.56 -9.97
C GLU A 69 3.58 -11.03 -9.85
N ARG A 70 2.92 -11.78 -8.97
CA ARG A 70 3.27 -13.18 -8.73
C ARG A 70 2.69 -14.14 -9.77
N SER A 71 1.52 -13.87 -10.33
CA SER A 71 1.01 -14.63 -11.50
C SER A 71 2.01 -14.60 -12.67
N LYS A 72 2.77 -13.52 -12.83
CA LYS A 72 3.84 -13.43 -13.84
C LYS A 72 5.06 -14.28 -13.52
N ARG A 73 5.41 -14.46 -12.24
CA ARG A 73 6.56 -15.31 -11.82
C ARG A 73 6.28 -16.82 -11.94
N PHE A 74 5.01 -17.23 -12.03
CA PHE A 74 4.62 -18.62 -12.29
C PHE A 74 4.53 -18.97 -13.78
N HIS A 75 4.92 -18.06 -14.69
CA HIS A 75 5.01 -18.40 -16.11
C HIS A 75 6.30 -19.19 -16.37
N PRO A 76 6.23 -20.36 -17.05
CA PRO A 76 7.41 -21.17 -17.34
C PRO A 76 8.51 -20.47 -18.15
N ASN A 77 8.23 -19.30 -18.72
CA ASN A 77 9.14 -18.54 -19.58
C ASN A 77 9.65 -17.23 -18.94
N PHE A 78 9.57 -17.06 -17.61
CA PHE A 78 10.01 -15.81 -16.98
C PHE A 78 11.54 -15.65 -16.91
N TYR A 79 12.30 -16.68 -17.30
CA TYR A 79 13.77 -16.67 -17.35
C TYR A 79 14.35 -16.99 -18.75
N GLU A 80 13.52 -17.00 -19.80
CA GLU A 80 14.00 -17.13 -21.19
C GLU A 80 14.13 -15.76 -21.87
#